data_AF-A0A9D4RVQ7-F1
#
_entry.id   AF-A0A9D4RVQ7-F1
#
_cell.length_a   1.000
_cell.length_b   1.000
_cell.length_c   1.000
_cell.angle_alpha   90.00
_cell.angle_beta   90.00
_cell.angle_gamma   90.00
#
_symmetry.space_group_name_H-M   'P 1'
#
loop_
_entity.id
_entity.type
_entity.pdbx_description
1 polymer ?
#
loop_
_entity_poly.entity_id
_entity_poly.type
_entity_poly.pdbx_seq_one_letter_code
_entity_poly.pdbx_strand_id
1 'polypeptide(L)'
;MLVEQDFSARAEKLLVEHQMTEPASLLPDARYQCQKLILVGDPKQLDPTIEGADSVHANGLEQTLFDRLILMGHIPTLLRTQYRCHPHISAIANSLFYGDMLTDGVTETDRQPLLLFLPTLCYYDVSRGTETSEGVGSFYNEAEAGFVFFLLQTFVLCGLGTERLGVITLYRAQVTRINDLLSRGVIEAKSEGRKILLTDFDYAMTNLKTDMKKTPSLTY
;
A
#
# COMPACT_ATOMS: atom_id res chain seq x y z
N MET A 1 -2.01 -46.22 -17.48
CA MET A 1 -1.66 -46.13 -16.05
C MET A 1 -1.51 -44.66 -15.72
N LEU A 2 -2.63 -44.02 -15.39
CA LEU A 2 -2.65 -42.63 -14.97
C LEU A 2 -2.04 -42.60 -13.57
N VAL A 3 -0.97 -41.84 -13.41
CA VAL A 3 -0.36 -41.59 -12.10
C VAL A 3 -1.37 -40.77 -11.30
N GLU A 4 -2.05 -41.41 -10.37
CA GLU A 4 -2.72 -40.71 -9.27
C GLU A 4 -1.65 -39.92 -8.53
N GLN A 5 -1.60 -38.60 -8.76
CA GLN A 5 -0.88 -37.72 -7.87
C GLN A 5 -1.64 -37.72 -6.55
N ASP A 6 -0.97 -38.19 -5.50
CA ASP A 6 -1.48 -38.22 -4.14
C ASP A 6 -1.79 -36.76 -3.70
N PHE A 7 -3.07 -36.40 -3.64
CA PHE A 7 -3.56 -35.08 -3.21
C PHE A 7 -3.68 -34.98 -1.68
N SER A 8 -2.98 -35.82 -0.91
CA SER A 8 -3.04 -35.88 0.57
C SER A 8 -2.24 -34.77 1.29
N ALA A 9 -2.09 -33.60 0.68
CA ALA A 9 -1.48 -32.46 1.38
C ALA A 9 -2.55 -31.76 2.23
N ARG A 10 -2.58 -32.06 3.53
CA ARG A 10 -3.38 -31.30 4.50
C ARG A 10 -2.59 -30.13 5.06
N ALA A 11 -3.14 -28.92 4.97
CA ALA A 11 -2.58 -27.76 5.64
C ALA A 11 -3.20 -27.62 7.04
N GLU A 12 -2.38 -27.49 8.09
CA GLU A 12 -2.90 -27.27 9.44
C GLU A 12 -3.47 -25.85 9.61
N LYS A 13 -2.91 -24.87 8.90
CA LYS A 13 -3.27 -23.45 8.98
C LYS A 13 -3.23 -22.81 7.61
N LEU A 14 -4.27 -22.02 7.30
CA LEU A 14 -4.30 -21.14 6.14
C LEU A 14 -4.28 -19.67 6.60
N LEU A 15 -3.40 -18.87 6.00
CA LEU A 15 -3.40 -17.41 6.12
C LEU A 15 -4.04 -16.82 4.86
N VAL A 16 -5.11 -16.07 5.05
CA VAL A 16 -5.79 -15.35 3.96
C VAL A 16 -5.71 -13.86 4.25
N GLU A 17 -5.41 -13.09 3.20
CA GLU A 17 -5.38 -11.63 3.26
C GLU A 17 -6.76 -11.03 2.96
N HIS A 18 -7.15 -10.00 3.70
CA HIS A 18 -8.45 -9.33 3.53
C HIS A 18 -8.72 -8.80 2.10
N GLN A 19 -7.69 -8.36 1.37
CA GLN A 19 -7.83 -7.84 0.00
C GLN A 19 -8.13 -8.91 -1.07
N MET A 20 -8.47 -10.14 -0.68
CA MET A 20 -8.90 -11.18 -1.60
C MET A 20 -10.42 -11.19 -1.68
N THR A 21 -10.96 -11.37 -2.90
CA THR A 21 -12.38 -11.69 -3.05
C THR A 21 -12.68 -12.99 -2.33
N GLU A 22 -13.90 -13.12 -1.80
CA GLU A 22 -14.30 -14.31 -1.05
C GLU A 22 -14.08 -15.61 -1.84
N PRO A 23 -14.44 -15.74 -3.14
CA PRO A 23 -14.19 -16.97 -3.88
C PRO A 23 -12.69 -17.34 -3.92
N ALA A 24 -11.81 -16.34 -4.10
CA ALA A 24 -10.37 -16.56 -4.12
C ALA A 24 -9.84 -17.02 -2.76
N SER A 25 -10.40 -16.49 -1.67
CA SER A 25 -9.99 -16.86 -0.31
C SER A 25 -10.32 -18.31 0.07
N LEU A 26 -11.34 -18.91 -0.58
CA LEU A 26 -11.79 -20.28 -0.31
C LEU A 26 -11.03 -21.34 -1.11
N LEU A 27 -10.33 -20.97 -2.19
CA LEU A 27 -9.59 -21.92 -3.03
C LEU A 27 -8.58 -22.77 -2.26
N PRO A 28 -7.75 -22.22 -1.35
CA PRO A 28 -6.80 -23.03 -0.60
C PRO A 28 -7.51 -23.94 0.41
N ASP A 29 -8.61 -23.48 1.02
CA ASP A 29 -9.39 -24.31 1.95
C ASP A 29 -10.01 -25.52 1.24
N ALA A 30 -10.65 -25.29 0.08
CA ALA A 30 -11.23 -26.36 -0.75
C ALA A 30 -10.19 -27.37 -1.22
N ARG A 31 -8.94 -26.93 -1.47
CA ARG A 31 -7.85 -27.78 -1.97
C ARG A 31 -7.14 -28.57 -0.87
N TYR A 32 -6.90 -27.95 0.28
CA TYR A 32 -6.03 -28.49 1.32
C TYR A 32 -6.78 -28.97 2.57
N GLN A 33 -8.11 -28.82 2.61
CA GLN A 33 -8.98 -29.24 3.72
C GLN A 33 -8.47 -28.73 5.07
N CYS A 34 -8.31 -27.41 5.18
CA CYS A 34 -7.65 -26.80 6.32
C CYS A 34 -8.46 -27.05 7.61
N GLN A 35 -7.77 -27.40 8.70
CA GLN A 35 -8.43 -27.58 10.01
C GLN A 35 -8.58 -26.27 10.77
N LYS A 36 -7.72 -25.29 10.50
CA LYS A 36 -7.75 -23.96 11.12
C LYS A 36 -7.57 -22.90 10.04
N LEU A 37 -8.46 -21.92 10.05
CA LEU A 37 -8.41 -20.76 9.17
C LEU A 37 -8.03 -19.53 10.00
N ILE A 38 -6.99 -18.82 9.59
CA ILE A 38 -6.57 -17.56 10.19
C ILE A 38 -6.67 -16.48 9.10
N LEU A 39 -7.62 -15.58 9.26
CA LEU A 39 -7.75 -14.43 8.36
C LEU A 39 -7.00 -13.25 8.96
N VAL A 40 -6.16 -12.61 8.17
CA VAL A 40 -5.39 -11.43 8.58
C VAL A 40 -5.64 -10.32 7.59
N GLY A 41 -5.98 -9.14 8.11
CA GLY A 41 -6.15 -7.96 7.30
C GLY A 41 -6.85 -6.87 8.09
N ASP A 42 -7.30 -5.87 7.37
CA ASP A 42 -7.79 -4.64 7.96
C ASP A 42 -9.00 -4.11 7.16
N PRO A 43 -10.22 -4.20 7.72
CA PRO A 43 -11.45 -3.73 7.06
C PRO A 43 -11.53 -2.19 6.98
N LYS A 44 -10.54 -1.47 7.51
CA LYS A 44 -10.40 -0.01 7.34
C LYS A 44 -9.47 0.37 6.19
N GLN A 45 -8.82 -0.61 5.56
CA GLN A 45 -8.03 -0.41 4.35
C GLN A 45 -8.89 -0.70 3.11
N LEU A 46 -8.27 -0.67 1.94
CA LEU A 46 -8.99 -0.82 0.68
C LEU A 46 -9.57 -2.21 0.51
N ASP A 47 -10.75 -2.23 -0.11
CA ASP A 47 -11.42 -3.41 -0.61
C ASP A 47 -10.61 -4.10 -1.73
N PRO A 48 -10.90 -5.37 -2.04
CA PRO A 48 -10.31 -6.05 -3.19
C PRO A 48 -10.53 -5.30 -4.49
N THR A 49 -9.48 -5.17 -5.30
CA THR A 49 -9.62 -4.67 -6.68
C THR A 49 -10.32 -5.72 -7.54
N ILE A 50 -11.48 -5.38 -8.08
CA ILE A 50 -12.22 -6.22 -9.02
C ILE A 50 -12.07 -5.59 -10.40
N GLU A 51 -11.63 -6.37 -11.38
CA GLU A 51 -11.58 -5.91 -12.77
C GLU A 51 -12.97 -6.09 -13.42
N GLY A 52 -13.54 -5.02 -14.00
CA GLY A 52 -14.84 -5.09 -14.67
C GLY A 52 -15.54 -3.74 -14.78
N ALA A 53 -16.74 -3.73 -15.38
CA ALA A 53 -17.62 -2.55 -15.37
C ALA A 53 -18.30 -2.41 -14.01
N ASP A 54 -18.63 -1.18 -13.61
CA ASP A 54 -19.23 -0.84 -12.30
C ASP A 54 -20.46 -1.70 -11.92
N SER A 55 -21.23 -2.15 -12.91
CA SER A 55 -22.37 -3.04 -12.72
C SER A 55 -22.01 -4.43 -12.14
N VAL A 56 -20.74 -4.84 -12.20
CA VAL A 56 -20.24 -6.09 -11.61
C VAL A 56 -19.88 -5.92 -10.13
N HIS A 57 -19.50 -4.70 -9.70
CA HIS A 57 -19.17 -4.35 -8.32
C HIS A 57 -20.39 -4.19 -7.40
N ALA A 58 -21.60 -4.29 -7.93
CA ALA A 58 -22.84 -4.17 -7.16
C ALA A 58 -23.45 -5.53 -6.77
N ASN A 59 -22.77 -6.64 -7.09
CA ASN A 59 -23.29 -8.00 -6.92
C ASN A 59 -22.64 -8.77 -5.76
N GLY A 60 -21.88 -8.12 -4.87
CA GLY A 60 -21.34 -8.72 -3.65
C GLY A 60 -19.95 -9.35 -3.77
N LEU A 61 -19.24 -9.18 -4.88
CA LEU A 61 -17.86 -9.68 -5.05
C LEU A 61 -16.83 -8.83 -4.28
N GLU A 62 -17.20 -7.60 -3.96
CA GLU A 62 -16.48 -6.64 -3.12
C GLU A 62 -16.47 -7.07 -1.65
N GLN A 63 -17.45 -7.88 -1.23
CA GLN A 63 -17.49 -8.43 0.11
C GLN A 63 -16.40 -9.49 0.29
N THR A 64 -15.48 -9.23 1.21
CA THR A 64 -14.44 -10.19 1.57
C THR A 64 -15.01 -11.26 2.50
N LEU A 65 -14.34 -12.42 2.58
CA LEU A 65 -14.69 -13.46 3.57
C LEU A 65 -14.59 -12.91 5.00
N PHE A 66 -13.65 -12.00 5.24
CA PHE A 66 -13.47 -11.35 6.55
C PHE A 66 -14.71 -10.54 6.94
N ASP A 67 -15.23 -9.71 6.03
CA ASP A 67 -16.42 -8.90 6.28
C ASP A 67 -17.65 -9.77 6.50
N ARG A 68 -17.81 -10.84 5.70
CA ARG A 68 -18.91 -11.79 5.86
C ARG A 68 -18.91 -12.42 7.24
N LEU A 69 -17.75 -12.87 7.73
CA LEU A 69 -17.66 -13.47 9.06
C LEU A 69 -17.99 -12.47 10.17
N ILE A 70 -17.59 -11.20 10.02
CA ILE A 70 -17.99 -10.14 10.96
C ILE A 70 -19.51 -9.99 10.98
N LEU A 71 -20.17 -9.94 9.81
CA LEU A 71 -21.63 -9.87 9.70
C LEU A 71 -22.33 -11.09 10.31
N MET A 72 -21.69 -12.26 10.27
CA MET A 72 -22.17 -13.48 10.93
C MET A 72 -21.94 -13.50 12.45
N GLY A 73 -21.35 -12.46 13.02
CA GLY A 73 -21.14 -12.31 14.46
C GLY A 73 -19.76 -12.76 14.96
N HIS A 74 -18.81 -13.04 14.07
CA HIS A 74 -17.43 -13.30 14.47
C HIS A 74 -16.74 -11.97 14.85
N ILE A 75 -16.11 -11.95 16.02
CA ILE A 75 -15.45 -10.75 16.55
C ILE A 75 -13.95 -10.82 16.17
N PRO A 76 -13.44 -9.86 15.37
CA PRO A 76 -12.03 -9.81 15.03
C PRO A 76 -11.19 -9.32 16.20
N THR A 77 -9.95 -9.82 16.30
CA THR A 77 -8.97 -9.33 17.28
C THR A 77 -8.15 -8.21 16.65
N LEU A 78 -8.29 -6.98 17.16
CA LEU A 78 -7.47 -5.85 16.73
C LEU A 78 -6.04 -5.96 17.29
N LEU A 79 -5.05 -5.97 16.40
CA LEU A 79 -3.64 -5.80 16.79
C LEU A 79 -3.38 -4.32 17.04
N ARG A 80 -3.18 -3.95 18.31
CA ARG A 80 -3.19 -2.54 18.72
C ARG A 80 -1.86 -1.83 18.52
N THR A 81 -0.74 -2.53 18.47
CA THR A 81 0.59 -1.89 18.42
C THR A 81 1.08 -1.72 16.99
N GLN A 82 1.30 -0.49 16.54
CA GLN A 82 1.88 -0.18 15.24
C GLN A 82 3.39 0.10 15.39
N TYR A 83 4.21 -0.41 14.47
CA TYR A 83 5.68 -0.26 14.51
C TYR A 83 6.26 0.45 13.28
N ARG A 84 5.42 0.95 12.36
CA ARG A 84 5.87 1.47 11.06
C ARG A 84 6.04 2.99 11.10
N CYS A 85 4.99 3.71 11.46
CA CYS A 85 4.90 5.16 11.27
C CYS A 85 5.44 5.92 12.49
N HIS A 86 5.92 7.15 12.25
CA HIS A 86 6.16 8.11 13.32
C HIS A 86 4.85 8.38 14.10
N PRO A 87 4.88 8.54 15.44
CA PRO A 87 3.68 8.76 16.26
C PRO A 87 2.72 9.84 15.74
N HIS A 88 3.23 10.99 15.30
CA HIS A 88 2.40 12.05 14.68
C HIS A 88 1.66 11.62 13.41
N ILE A 89 2.24 10.72 12.60
CA ILE A 89 1.62 10.24 11.36
C ILE A 89 0.56 9.17 11.70
N SER A 90 0.90 8.22 12.59
CA SER A 90 -0.04 7.17 13.00
C SER A 90 -1.25 7.73 13.74
N ALA A 91 -1.08 8.79 14.53
CA ALA A 91 -2.17 9.44 15.27
C ALA A 91 -3.33 9.89 14.37
N ILE A 92 -3.04 10.37 13.15
CA ILE A 92 -4.07 10.79 12.19
C ILE A 92 -4.95 9.61 11.78
N ALA A 93 -4.32 8.50 11.35
CA ALA A 93 -5.05 7.29 10.96
C ALA A 93 -5.77 6.66 12.16
N ASN A 94 -5.15 6.64 13.34
CA ASN A 94 -5.71 6.10 14.57
C ASN A 94 -7.03 6.80 14.94
N SER A 95 -7.03 8.13 14.92
CA SER A 95 -8.21 8.93 15.23
C SER A 95 -9.31 8.77 14.18
N LEU A 96 -8.96 8.80 12.89
CA LEU A 96 -9.93 8.73 11.79
C LEU A 96 -10.59 7.34 11.64
N PHE A 97 -9.84 6.26 11.82
CA PHE A 97 -10.30 4.92 11.43
C PHE A 97 -10.41 3.92 12.58
N TYR A 98 -9.67 4.11 13.67
CA TYR A 98 -9.54 3.11 14.74
C TYR A 98 -9.99 3.62 16.12
N GLY A 99 -10.58 4.82 16.20
CA GLY A 99 -11.13 5.36 17.45
C GLY A 99 -10.10 5.43 18.58
N ASP A 100 -8.87 5.83 18.25
CA ASP A 100 -7.74 5.95 19.19
C ASP A 100 -7.34 4.64 19.89
N MET A 101 -7.72 3.49 19.33
CA MET A 101 -7.39 2.19 19.89
C MET A 101 -5.95 1.74 19.61
N LEU A 102 -5.26 2.30 18.62
CA LEU A 102 -3.87 1.93 18.33
C LEU A 102 -2.88 2.58 19.32
N THR A 103 -1.76 1.92 19.54
CA THR A 103 -0.62 2.38 20.34
C THR A 103 0.66 2.30 19.53
N ASP A 104 1.57 3.24 19.70
CA ASP A 104 2.85 3.23 18.99
C ASP A 104 3.87 2.36 19.72
N GLY A 105 4.43 1.38 19.02
CA GLY A 105 5.56 0.56 19.47
C GLY A 105 6.91 1.17 19.08
N VAL A 106 6.90 2.37 18.51
CA VAL A 106 8.06 3.17 18.12
C VAL A 106 7.93 4.57 18.67
N THR A 107 9.07 5.18 18.99
CA THR A 107 9.16 6.56 19.47
C THR A 107 9.41 7.53 18.32
N GLU A 108 9.28 8.82 18.58
CA GLU A 108 9.69 9.88 17.64
C GLU A 108 11.17 9.76 17.27
N THR A 109 12.02 9.38 18.23
CA THR A 109 13.45 9.17 18.01
C THR A 109 13.75 7.96 17.11
N ASP A 110 12.89 6.95 17.09
CA ASP A 110 13.04 5.81 16.18
C ASP A 110 12.66 6.15 14.73
N ARG A 111 11.99 7.29 14.51
CA ARG A 111 11.45 7.73 13.22
C ARG A 111 11.79 9.19 12.91
N GLN A 112 13.02 9.60 13.20
CA GLN A 112 13.46 10.97 12.94
C GLN A 112 13.30 11.37 11.45
N PRO A 113 13.02 12.65 11.17
CA PRO A 113 12.98 13.16 9.81
C PRO A 113 14.26 12.84 9.05
N LEU A 114 14.13 12.46 7.77
CA LEU A 114 15.28 12.17 6.91
C LEU A 114 16.16 13.41 6.67
N LEU A 115 15.58 14.61 6.77
CA LEU A 115 16.26 15.89 6.69
C LEU A 115 15.89 16.73 7.91
N LEU A 116 16.88 17.13 8.71
CA LEU A 116 16.68 17.80 9.99
C LEU A 116 15.93 19.14 9.89
N PHE A 117 15.97 19.79 8.73
CA PHE A 117 15.30 21.07 8.50
C PHE A 117 13.86 20.93 7.99
N LEU A 118 13.37 19.71 7.76
CA LEU A 118 12.00 19.46 7.32
C LEU A 118 11.15 18.92 8.48
N PRO A 119 9.89 19.35 8.58
CA PRO A 119 8.95 18.74 9.52
C PRO A 119 8.63 17.29 9.10
N THR A 120 8.27 16.45 10.06
CA THR A 120 7.83 15.06 9.82
C THR A 120 6.65 14.97 8.87
N LEU A 121 5.74 15.95 8.91
CA LEU A 121 4.57 16.04 8.05
C LEU A 121 4.36 17.51 7.67
N CYS A 122 4.13 17.77 6.38
CA CYS A 122 3.80 19.09 5.87
C CYS A 122 2.79 18.99 4.74
N TYR A 123 1.96 20.02 4.63
CA TYR A 123 1.06 20.23 3.51
C TYR A 123 1.57 21.43 2.71
N TYR A 124 1.66 21.26 1.39
CA TYR A 124 2.04 22.32 0.46
C TYR A 124 0.88 22.64 -0.46
N ASP A 125 0.39 23.88 -0.39
CA ASP A 125 -0.62 24.39 -1.31
C ASP A 125 0.04 24.82 -2.63
N VAL A 126 -0.22 24.07 -3.70
CA VAL A 126 0.21 24.40 -5.07
C VAL A 126 -0.90 25.21 -5.75
N SER A 127 -1.14 26.41 -5.23
CA SER A 127 -2.25 27.32 -5.59
C SER A 127 -2.38 27.72 -7.06
N ARG A 128 -1.37 27.43 -7.91
CA ARG A 128 -1.40 27.69 -9.36
C ARG A 128 -1.66 26.42 -10.20
N GLY A 129 -1.94 25.31 -9.56
CA GLY A 129 -2.24 24.05 -10.24
C GLY A 129 -3.63 24.04 -10.85
N THR A 130 -3.73 23.50 -12.06
CA THR A 130 -5.00 23.24 -12.73
C THR A 130 -5.03 21.78 -13.11
N GLU A 131 -6.07 21.08 -12.67
CA GLU A 131 -6.29 19.69 -13.04
C GLU A 131 -6.68 19.59 -14.52
N THR A 132 -6.01 18.70 -15.24
CA THR A 132 -6.21 18.45 -16.66
C THR A 132 -6.53 16.98 -16.86
N SER A 133 -7.60 16.70 -17.60
CA SER A 133 -7.98 15.32 -17.94
C SER A 133 -7.09 14.75 -19.04
N GLU A 134 -6.64 13.52 -18.88
CA GLU A 134 -5.96 12.72 -19.91
C GLU A 134 -6.73 11.42 -20.14
N GLY A 135 -7.37 11.31 -21.30
CA GLY A 135 -8.22 10.17 -21.62
C GLY A 135 -9.52 10.15 -20.81
N VAL A 136 -10.00 8.94 -20.48
CA VAL A 136 -11.24 8.75 -19.72
C VAL A 136 -10.87 8.47 -18.25
N GLY A 137 -11.28 9.38 -17.36
CA GLY A 137 -11.20 9.16 -15.91
C GLY A 137 -9.80 9.25 -15.28
N SER A 138 -8.78 9.73 -16.00
CA SER A 138 -7.45 10.00 -15.43
C SER A 138 -7.10 11.48 -15.54
N PHE A 139 -6.41 12.00 -14.54
CA PHE A 139 -6.12 13.43 -14.42
C PHE A 139 -4.67 13.68 -14.03
N TYR A 140 -4.16 14.85 -14.38
CA TYR A 140 -2.85 15.31 -13.96
C TYR A 140 -2.86 16.81 -13.70
N ASN A 141 -1.90 17.27 -12.92
CA ASN A 141 -1.67 18.67 -12.60
C ASN A 141 -0.19 18.99 -12.82
N GLU A 142 0.10 19.78 -13.86
CA GLU A 142 1.47 20.13 -14.26
C GLU A 142 2.21 20.91 -13.17
N ALA A 143 1.53 21.81 -12.45
CA ALA A 143 2.18 22.59 -11.40
C ALA A 143 2.59 21.70 -10.22
N GLU A 144 1.73 20.77 -9.83
CA GLU A 144 2.03 19.78 -8.80
C GLU A 144 3.14 18.82 -9.25
N ALA A 145 3.09 18.35 -10.50
CA ALA A 145 4.13 17.45 -11.04
C ALA A 145 5.50 18.14 -11.03
N GLY A 146 5.56 19.41 -11.45
CA GLY A 146 6.77 20.23 -11.38
C GLY A 146 7.27 20.45 -9.96
N PHE A 147 6.36 20.71 -9.01
CA PHE A 147 6.72 20.89 -7.60
C PHE A 147 7.25 19.59 -6.97
N VAL A 148 6.61 18.45 -7.22
CA VAL A 148 7.08 17.13 -6.76
C VAL A 148 8.46 16.82 -7.35
N PHE A 149 8.65 17.07 -8.64
CA PHE A 149 9.96 16.90 -9.29
C PHE A 149 11.05 17.76 -8.61
N PHE A 150 10.75 19.04 -8.33
CA PHE A 150 11.66 19.94 -7.62
C PHE A 150 12.04 19.41 -6.22
N LEU A 151 11.06 18.91 -5.45
CA LEU A 151 11.31 18.32 -4.14
C LEU A 151 12.20 17.09 -4.23
N LEU A 152 11.90 16.17 -5.15
CA LEU A 152 12.69 14.95 -5.34
C LEU A 152 14.14 15.27 -5.72
N GLN A 153 14.36 16.22 -6.64
CA GLN A 153 15.70 16.68 -6.99
C GLN A 153 16.43 17.27 -5.78
N THR A 154 15.75 18.12 -5.02
CA THR A 154 16.32 18.75 -3.83
C THR A 154 16.74 17.70 -2.80
N PHE A 155 15.90 16.69 -2.56
CA PHE A 155 16.19 15.61 -1.62
C PHE A 155 17.40 14.76 -2.05
N VAL A 156 17.49 14.42 -3.33
CA VAL A 156 18.66 13.71 -3.88
C VAL A 156 19.93 14.56 -3.78
N LEU A 157 19.85 15.86 -4.07
CA LEU A 157 20.98 16.80 -3.92
C LEU A 157 21.42 16.97 -2.45
N CYS A 158 20.50 16.84 -1.50
CA CYS A 158 20.81 16.78 -0.07
C CYS A 158 21.41 15.43 0.38
N GLY A 159 21.62 14.48 -0.54
CA GLY A 159 22.25 13.19 -0.27
C GLY A 159 21.29 12.07 0.13
N LEU A 160 19.97 12.25 -0.03
CA LEU A 160 19.03 11.15 0.17
C LEU A 160 19.09 10.17 -1.01
N GLY A 161 19.26 8.89 -0.68
CA GLY A 161 19.14 7.80 -1.64
C GLY A 161 17.73 7.72 -2.20
N THR A 162 17.63 7.44 -3.51
CA THR A 162 16.36 7.33 -4.24
C THR A 162 15.47 6.21 -3.69
N GLU A 163 16.04 5.19 -3.05
CA GLU A 163 15.32 4.08 -2.43
C GLU A 163 14.52 4.48 -1.18
N ARG A 164 14.80 5.66 -0.62
CA ARG A 164 14.07 6.21 0.53
C ARG A 164 12.93 7.14 0.11
N LEU A 165 12.78 7.38 -1.18
CA LEU A 165 11.81 8.31 -1.74
C LEU A 165 10.69 7.53 -2.45
N GLY A 166 9.45 7.89 -2.12
CA GLY A 166 8.26 7.34 -2.77
C GLY A 166 7.28 8.46 -3.09
N VAL A 167 6.63 8.37 -4.24
CA VAL A 167 5.53 9.25 -4.65
C VAL A 167 4.30 8.40 -4.91
N ILE A 168 3.21 8.75 -4.22
CA ILE A 168 1.89 8.15 -4.42
C ILE A 168 0.98 9.25 -4.96
N THR A 169 0.25 8.95 -6.03
CA THR A 169 -0.72 9.87 -6.65
C THR A 169 -2.05 9.17 -6.86
N LEU A 170 -3.16 9.89 -6.99
CA LEU A 170 -4.47 9.25 -7.23
C LEU A 170 -4.62 8.74 -8.67
N TYR A 171 -3.90 9.34 -9.63
CA TYR A 171 -4.13 9.12 -11.04
C TYR A 171 -2.88 8.68 -11.78
N ARG A 172 -3.03 7.66 -12.64
CA ARG A 172 -1.96 7.17 -13.51
C ARG A 172 -1.38 8.24 -14.43
N ALA A 173 -2.21 9.16 -14.95
CA ALA A 173 -1.72 10.26 -15.77
C ALA A 173 -0.72 11.14 -14.98
N GLN A 174 -0.94 11.41 -13.69
CA GLN A 174 0.01 12.13 -12.86
C GLN A 174 1.34 11.37 -12.69
N VAL A 175 1.31 10.04 -12.54
CA VAL A 175 2.51 9.19 -12.52
C VAL A 175 3.32 9.35 -13.81
N THR A 176 2.65 9.29 -14.96
CA THR A 176 3.30 9.47 -16.27
C THR A 176 3.99 10.83 -16.36
N ARG A 177 3.30 11.90 -15.95
CA ARG A 177 3.84 13.27 -16.00
C ARG A 177 5.08 13.45 -15.13
N ILE A 178 5.06 12.94 -13.90
CA ILE A 178 6.23 13.02 -13.02
C ILE A 178 7.38 12.18 -13.59
N ASN A 179 7.12 10.99 -14.13
CA ASN A 179 8.15 10.17 -14.78
C ASN A 179 8.77 10.85 -16.00
N ASP A 180 7.98 11.56 -16.81
CA ASP A 180 8.50 12.30 -17.96
C ASP A 180 9.40 13.46 -17.53
N LEU A 181 9.08 14.13 -16.42
CA LEU A 181 9.93 15.16 -15.82
C LEU A 181 11.24 14.56 -15.27
N LEU A 182 11.15 13.44 -14.56
CA LEU A 182 12.32 12.71 -14.03
C LEU A 182 13.25 12.22 -15.15
N SER A 183 12.70 11.76 -16.27
CA SER A 183 13.47 11.26 -17.42
C SER A 183 14.15 12.38 -18.22
N ARG A 184 13.55 13.58 -18.23
CA ARG A 184 14.12 14.78 -18.87
C ARG A 184 15.12 15.52 -17.98
N GLY A 185 14.95 15.43 -16.67
CA GLY A 185 15.87 15.97 -15.68
C GLY A 185 17.15 15.14 -15.58
N VAL A 186 18.28 15.78 -15.27
CA VAL A 186 19.53 15.09 -14.93
C VAL A 186 19.40 14.51 -13.51
N ILE A 187 18.55 13.51 -13.36
CA ILE A 187 18.67 12.53 -12.28
C ILE A 187 19.29 11.31 -12.96
N GLU A 188 20.55 11.46 -13.41
CA GLU A 188 21.38 10.29 -13.64
C GLU A 188 21.51 9.62 -12.29
N ALA A 189 20.73 8.57 -12.09
CA ALA A 189 20.87 7.63 -10.99
C ALA A 189 22.27 7.02 -11.05
N LYS A 190 23.28 7.74 -10.55
CA LYS A 190 24.58 7.20 -10.13
C LYS A 190 24.40 6.45 -8.82
N SER A 191 23.46 5.53 -8.81
CA SER A 191 23.27 4.52 -7.78
C SER A 191 22.78 3.29 -8.52
N GLU A 192 23.61 2.26 -8.55
CA GLU A 192 23.32 0.95 -9.12
C GLU A 192 21.86 0.52 -8.84
N GLY A 193 21.01 0.62 -9.87
CA GLY A 193 19.80 -0.19 -10.02
C GLY A 193 18.58 0.10 -9.15
N ARG A 194 18.48 1.19 -8.36
CA ARG A 194 17.25 1.47 -7.57
C ARG A 194 16.61 2.81 -7.93
N LYS A 195 15.44 2.74 -8.57
CA LYS A 195 14.61 3.89 -8.99
C LYS A 195 13.73 4.35 -7.82
N ILE A 196 13.37 5.63 -7.82
CA ILE A 196 12.33 6.18 -6.94
C ILE A 196 11.04 5.37 -7.15
N LEU A 197 10.33 5.02 -6.07
CA LEU A 197 9.04 4.34 -6.19
C LEU A 197 7.97 5.37 -6.59
N LEU A 198 7.51 5.33 -7.83
CA LEU A 198 6.40 6.15 -8.31
C LEU A 198 5.23 5.25 -8.66
N THR A 199 4.07 5.55 -8.07
CA THR A 199 2.89 4.72 -8.24
C THR A 199 1.61 5.54 -8.11
N ASP A 200 0.58 5.12 -8.81
CA ASP A 200 -0.77 5.58 -8.52
C ASP A 200 -1.32 4.78 -7.32
N PHE A 201 -2.45 5.23 -6.77
CA PHE A 201 -3.04 4.67 -5.57
C PHE A 201 -3.45 3.21 -5.78
N ASP A 202 -4.05 2.89 -6.92
CA ASP A 202 -4.49 1.54 -7.30
C ASP A 202 -3.30 0.57 -7.38
N TYR A 203 -2.20 0.97 -8.02
CA TYR A 203 -0.99 0.15 -8.16
C TYR A 203 -0.15 0.10 -6.89
N ALA A 204 -0.13 1.17 -6.09
CA ALA A 204 0.60 1.22 -4.82
C ALA A 204 0.04 0.18 -3.87
N MET A 205 -1.28 0.04 -3.90
CA MET A 205 -2.02 -0.80 -3.00
C MET A 205 -1.91 -2.28 -3.36
N THR A 206 -1.78 -2.58 -4.65
CA THR A 206 -1.48 -3.93 -5.13
C THR A 206 -0.04 -4.35 -4.80
N ASN A 207 0.93 -3.42 -4.78
CA ASN A 207 2.37 -3.74 -4.69
C ASN A 207 3.06 -3.42 -3.35
N LEU A 208 2.40 -2.78 -2.38
CA LEU A 208 2.93 -2.59 -1.03
C LEU A 208 3.21 -3.90 -0.27
N LYS A 209 2.84 -5.05 -0.83
CA LYS A 209 3.10 -6.41 -0.32
C LYS A 209 4.48 -6.98 -0.71
N THR A 210 5.15 -6.41 -1.72
CA THR A 210 6.37 -7.02 -2.27
C THR A 210 7.65 -6.62 -1.53
N ASP A 211 7.65 -5.51 -0.78
CA ASP A 211 8.84 -4.98 -0.10
C ASP A 211 9.00 -5.46 1.36
N MET A 212 8.04 -6.24 1.89
CA MET A 212 8.16 -6.90 3.21
C MET A 212 9.11 -8.11 3.23
N LYS A 213 9.73 -8.47 2.09
CA LYS A 213 10.69 -9.60 1.99
C LYS A 213 12.15 -9.19 2.15
N LYS A 214 12.46 -7.94 2.50
CA LYS A 214 13.84 -7.44 2.68
C LYS A 214 14.13 -6.88 4.07
N THR A 215 13.56 -7.46 5.13
CA THR A 215 14.18 -7.36 6.46
C THR A 215 15.15 -8.52 6.64
N PRO A 216 16.46 -8.27 6.92
CA PRO A 216 17.35 -9.35 7.31
C PRO A 216 16.79 -10.00 8.58
N SER A 217 16.76 -11.32 8.56
CA SER A 217 16.41 -12.16 9.71
C SER A 217 17.18 -11.69 10.95
N LEU A 218 16.45 -11.16 11.93
CA LEU A 218 16.93 -11.11 13.30
C LEU A 218 16.91 -12.55 13.81
N THR A 219 18.08 -13.19 13.75
CA THR A 219 18.34 -14.46 14.42
C THR A 219 18.29 -14.19 15.93
N TYR A 220 17.36 -14.85 16.63
CA TYR A 220 17.46 -15.07 18.08
C TYR A 220 18.39 -16.25 18.34
#